data_AF-A0A924QKI8-F1
#
_entry.id   AF-A0A924QKI8-F1
#
_cell.length_a   1.000
_cell.length_b   1.000
_cell.length_c   1.000
_cell.angle_alpha   90.00
_cell.angle_beta   90.00
_cell.angle_gamma   90.00
#
_symmetry.space_group_name_H-M   'P 1'
#
loop_
_entity.id
_entity.type
_entity.pdbx_description
1 polymer ?
#
loop_
_entity_poly.entity_id
_entity_poly.type
_entity_poly.pdbx_seq_one_letter_code
_entity_poly.pdbx_strand_id
1 'polypeptide(L)'
;MSDFDNGFWPWYVAAISLVSVMACGLLLYLAGKAKVVPHTDQADDNTTGHVWDGNLREYNNPLPRWWLWLFVLTIVFALVYLAVFPGLGSYKGFLKWSTEGEHQQDVTQLRAQVAPLYAAFAAQNVEDLSKDKRALAVGERLFMNNCSQCHGSDGGGSKGFPNLTNPNAAWLGERSAAHIVQTVTNGRTGLMPPMGAA
;
A
#
# COMPACT_ATOMS: atom_id res chain seq x y z
N MET A 1 9.47 11.74 -9.79
CA MET A 1 10.22 10.50 -10.09
C MET A 1 11.59 10.96 -10.55
N SER A 2 12.67 10.47 -9.94
CA SER A 2 14.02 10.79 -10.40
C SER A 2 14.21 10.10 -11.75
N ASP A 3 13.97 10.83 -12.83
CA ASP A 3 14.16 10.30 -14.17
C ASP A 3 15.65 10.09 -14.40
N PHE A 4 16.05 8.83 -14.23
CA PHE A 4 17.36 8.34 -14.65
C PHE A 4 17.33 8.22 -16.18
N ASP A 5 17.37 9.37 -16.88
CA ASP A 5 17.28 9.46 -18.35
C ASP A 5 18.45 8.81 -19.09
N ASN A 6 19.47 8.38 -18.36
CA ASN A 6 20.62 7.69 -18.91
C ASN A 6 20.37 6.17 -18.95
N GLY A 7 20.49 5.58 -20.15
CA GLY A 7 20.39 4.12 -20.38
C GLY A 7 21.37 3.26 -19.58
N PHE A 8 22.36 3.86 -18.91
CA PHE A 8 23.25 3.20 -17.95
C PHE A 8 22.50 2.56 -16.77
N TRP A 9 21.59 3.29 -16.12
CA TRP A 9 20.99 2.86 -14.84
C TRP A 9 20.15 1.58 -14.93
N PRO A 10 19.29 1.41 -15.96
CA PRO A 10 18.58 0.16 -16.18
C PRO A 10 19.50 -1.07 -16.26
N TRP A 11 20.61 -0.95 -17.01
CA TRP A 11 21.58 -2.03 -17.18
C TRP A 11 22.35 -2.30 -15.89
N TYR A 12 22.77 -1.25 -15.18
CA TYR A 12 23.46 -1.36 -13.90
C TYR A 12 22.63 -2.13 -12.87
N VAL A 13 21.35 -1.75 -12.71
CA VAL A 13 20.42 -2.42 -11.78
C VAL A 13 20.22 -3.88 -12.19
N ALA A 14 19.91 -4.13 -13.47
CA ALA A 14 19.69 -5.48 -13.96
C ALA A 14 20.92 -6.39 -13.75
N ALA A 15 22.11 -5.89 -14.06
CA ALA A 15 23.36 -6.63 -13.91
C ALA A 15 23.65 -6.98 -12.44
N ILE A 16 23.60 -6.00 -11.53
CA ILE A 16 23.90 -6.24 -10.12
C ILE A 16 22.88 -7.19 -9.48
N SER A 17 21.58 -7.03 -9.78
CA SER A 17 20.55 -7.92 -9.26
C SER A 17 20.77 -9.36 -9.69
N LEU A 18 21.00 -9.61 -10.98
CA LEU A 18 21.23 -10.96 -11.49
C LEU A 18 22.53 -11.56 -10.97
N VAL A 19 23.63 -10.80 -10.96
CA VAL A 19 24.91 -11.25 -10.40
C VAL A 19 24.76 -11.62 -8.93
N SER A 20 24.01 -10.83 -8.14
CA SER A 20 23.78 -11.12 -6.73
C SER A 20 23.00 -12.41 -6.51
N VAL A 21 21.92 -12.64 -7.27
CA VAL A 21 21.15 -13.89 -7.17
C VAL A 21 22.00 -15.10 -7.57
N MET A 22 22.79 -14.98 -8.65
CA MET A 22 23.70 -16.03 -9.08
C MET A 22 24.83 -16.27 -8.09
N ALA A 23 25.35 -15.23 -7.45
CA ALA A 23 26.36 -15.34 -6.41
C ALA A 23 25.83 -16.08 -5.17
N CYS A 24 24.58 -15.86 -4.77
CA CYS A 24 23.93 -16.64 -3.72
C CYS A 24 23.85 -18.13 -4.08
N GLY A 25 23.49 -18.46 -5.33
CA GLY A 25 23.47 -19.84 -5.82
C GLY A 25 24.86 -20.47 -5.86
N LEU A 26 25.87 -19.72 -6.31
CA LEU A 26 27.26 -20.16 -6.32
C LEU A 26 27.78 -20.40 -4.91
N LEU A 27 27.51 -19.48 -3.97
CA LEU A 27 27.91 -19.63 -2.57
C LEU A 27 27.27 -20.87 -1.94
N LEU A 28 25.97 -21.10 -2.17
CA LEU A 28 25.30 -22.31 -1.69
C LEU A 28 25.93 -23.58 -2.29
N TYR A 29 26.24 -23.58 -3.59
CA TYR A 29 26.87 -24.71 -4.26
C TYR A 29 28.28 -25.00 -3.71
N LEU A 30 29.08 -23.95 -3.47
CA LEU A 30 30.42 -24.08 -2.89
C LEU A 30 30.35 -24.58 -1.44
N ALA A 31 29.46 -23.99 -0.62
CA ALA A 31 29.25 -24.41 0.76
C ALA A 31 28.73 -25.86 0.84
N GLY A 32 27.83 -26.25 -0.07
CA GLY A 32 27.28 -27.60 -0.14
C GLY A 32 28.29 -28.69 -0.56
N LYS A 33 29.47 -28.31 -1.07
CA LYS A 33 30.56 -29.26 -1.36
C LYS A 33 31.42 -29.60 -0.15
N ALA A 34 31.31 -28.84 0.94
CA ALA A 34 32.05 -29.15 2.16
C ALA A 34 31.60 -30.53 2.68
N LYS A 35 32.56 -31.45 2.82
CA LYS A 35 32.30 -32.75 3.46
C LYS A 35 32.36 -32.55 4.96
N VAL A 36 31.23 -32.75 5.61
CA VAL A 36 31.07 -32.59 7.06
C VAL A 36 30.44 -33.84 7.64
N VAL A 37 30.99 -34.30 8.75
CA VAL A 37 30.49 -35.47 9.48
C VAL A 37 29.40 -34.96 10.44
N PRO A 38 28.21 -35.56 10.49
CA PRO A 38 27.20 -35.19 11.48
C PRO A 38 27.67 -35.52 12.91
N HIS A 39 27.33 -34.68 13.88
CA HIS A 39 27.63 -34.90 15.31
C HIS A 39 27.01 -36.18 15.91
N THR A 40 26.18 -36.89 15.14
CA THR A 40 25.58 -38.18 15.53
C THR A 40 26.56 -39.35 15.42
N ASP A 41 27.68 -39.16 14.71
CA ASP A 41 28.71 -40.19 14.53
C ASP A 41 29.73 -40.07 15.68
N GLN A 42 29.73 -41.05 16.58
CA GLN A 42 30.43 -41.06 17.89
C GLN A 42 31.98 -41.08 17.84
N ALA A 43 32.60 -40.79 16.70
CA ALA A 43 34.04 -40.98 16.50
C ALA A 43 34.91 -39.74 16.79
N ASP A 44 34.34 -38.53 16.81
CA ASP A 44 35.03 -37.27 17.11
C ASP A 44 34.05 -36.26 17.75
N ASP A 45 34.54 -35.23 18.46
CA ASP A 45 33.70 -34.21 19.11
C ASP A 45 32.91 -33.31 18.12
N ASN A 46 33.16 -33.49 16.82
CA ASN A 46 32.56 -32.79 15.68
C ASN A 46 32.48 -31.26 15.83
N THR A 47 33.42 -30.68 16.58
CA THR A 47 33.53 -29.25 16.78
C THR A 47 34.64 -28.65 15.92
N THR A 48 34.62 -27.33 15.74
CA THR A 48 35.66 -26.59 15.00
C THR A 48 36.99 -26.45 15.75
N GLY A 49 37.12 -27.03 16.95
CA GLY A 49 38.35 -27.05 17.77
C GLY A 49 38.59 -25.79 18.61
N HIS A 50 37.85 -24.71 18.38
CA HIS A 50 37.93 -23.49 19.19
C HIS A 50 36.85 -23.46 20.28
N VAL A 51 37.22 -22.96 21.46
CA VAL A 51 36.30 -22.75 22.58
C VAL A 51 36.16 -21.25 22.81
N TRP A 52 34.92 -20.80 22.81
CA TRP A 52 34.52 -19.42 23.09
C TRP A 52 33.85 -19.39 24.47
N ASP A 53 34.12 -18.35 25.27
CA ASP A 53 33.45 -18.12 26.56
C ASP A 53 33.35 -19.37 27.47
N GLY A 54 34.48 -20.07 27.64
CA GLY A 54 34.62 -21.22 28.54
C GLY A 54 34.04 -22.54 28.00
N ASN A 55 32.81 -22.55 27.48
CA ASN A 55 32.14 -23.79 27.04
C ASN A 55 31.38 -23.71 25.70
N LEU A 56 31.34 -22.56 25.02
CA LEU A 56 30.71 -22.47 23.71
C LEU A 56 31.66 -23.03 22.65
N ARG A 57 31.13 -23.94 21.82
CA ARG A 57 31.84 -24.54 20.68
C ARG A 57 30.91 -24.56 19.49
N GLU A 58 31.47 -24.48 18.30
CA GLU A 58 30.70 -24.54 17.05
C GLU A 58 30.75 -25.95 16.48
N TYR A 59 29.58 -26.52 16.17
CA TYR A 59 29.48 -27.82 15.52
C TYR A 59 29.62 -27.69 14.01
N ASN A 60 30.41 -28.56 13.41
CA ASN A 60 30.60 -28.61 11.97
C ASN A 60 29.58 -29.53 11.29
N ASN A 61 28.29 -29.24 11.46
CA ASN A 61 27.21 -30.05 10.90
C ASN A 61 26.89 -29.66 9.44
N PRO A 62 26.45 -30.62 8.59
CA PRO A 62 25.92 -30.30 7.27
C PRO A 62 24.65 -29.45 7.35
N LEU A 63 24.46 -28.60 6.34
CA LEU A 63 23.21 -27.85 6.16
C LEU A 63 22.02 -28.82 6.09
N PRO A 64 20.92 -28.58 6.83
CA PRO A 64 19.72 -29.40 6.74
C PRO A 64 19.19 -29.43 5.31
N ARG A 65 18.89 -30.63 4.78
CA ARG A 65 18.44 -30.81 3.38
C ARG A 65 17.19 -29.99 3.05
N TRP A 66 16.23 -29.93 3.97
CA TRP A 66 15.00 -29.15 3.77
C TRP A 66 15.29 -27.65 3.65
N TRP A 67 16.23 -27.14 4.44
CA TRP A 67 16.65 -25.74 4.41
C TRP A 67 17.36 -25.41 3.10
N LEU A 68 18.23 -26.31 2.63
CA LEU A 68 18.92 -26.17 1.36
C LEU A 68 17.91 -26.09 0.20
N TRP A 69 16.93 -27.00 0.16
CA TRP A 69 15.88 -26.97 -0.86
C TRP A 69 15.02 -25.71 -0.79
N LEU A 70 14.70 -25.23 0.42
CA LEU A 70 13.99 -23.96 0.60
C LEU A 70 14.79 -22.80 0.01
N PHE A 71 16.10 -22.73 0.27
CA PHE A 71 16.98 -21.69 -0.26
C PHE A 71 17.10 -21.76 -1.80
N VAL A 72 17.18 -22.97 -2.37
CA VAL A 72 17.16 -23.15 -3.83
C VAL A 72 15.82 -22.66 -4.41
N LEU A 73 14.71 -22.97 -3.75
CA LEU A 73 13.38 -22.55 -4.19
C LEU A 73 13.27 -21.02 -4.21
N THR A 74 13.79 -20.32 -3.20
CA THR A 74 13.74 -18.84 -3.19
C THR A 74 14.59 -18.22 -4.30
N ILE A 75 15.75 -18.80 -4.65
CA ILE A 75 16.53 -18.37 -5.81
C ILE A 75 15.72 -18.55 -7.11
N VAL A 76 15.14 -19.73 -7.31
CA VAL A 76 14.33 -20.02 -8.50
C VAL A 76 13.12 -19.09 -8.56
N PHE A 77 12.42 -18.89 -7.44
CA PHE A 77 11.30 -17.96 -7.34
C PHE A 77 11.73 -16.53 -7.70
N ALA A 78 12.86 -16.04 -7.18
CA ALA A 78 13.35 -14.71 -7.49
C ALA A 78 13.64 -14.54 -8.99
N LEU A 79 14.29 -15.52 -9.63
CA LEU A 79 14.56 -15.48 -11.07
C LEU A 79 13.27 -15.49 -11.90
N VAL A 80 12.31 -16.35 -11.54
CA VAL A 80 10.99 -16.40 -12.20
C VAL A 80 10.26 -15.07 -12.01
N TYR A 81 10.25 -14.53 -10.80
CA TYR A 81 9.59 -13.26 -10.49
C TYR A 81 10.16 -12.11 -11.31
N LEU A 82 11.50 -12.00 -11.40
CA LEU A 82 12.18 -10.98 -12.21
C LEU A 82 11.99 -11.18 -13.72
N ALA A 83 11.69 -12.39 -14.17
CA ALA A 83 11.32 -12.66 -15.57
C ALA A 83 9.87 -12.24 -15.88
N VAL A 84 8.97 -12.42 -14.91
CA VAL A 84 7.52 -12.20 -15.06
C VAL A 84 7.14 -10.72 -14.85
N PHE A 85 7.69 -10.09 -13.82
CA PHE A 85 7.36 -8.73 -13.36
C PHE A 85 8.48 -7.73 -13.68
N PRO A 86 8.18 -6.42 -13.73
CA PRO A 86 9.21 -5.39 -13.81
C PRO A 86 10.10 -5.42 -12.56
N GLY A 87 11.41 -5.30 -12.76
CA GLY A 87 12.41 -5.33 -11.68
C GLY A 87 13.86 -5.30 -12.18
N LEU A 88 14.10 -5.74 -13.42
CA LEU A 88 15.40 -5.66 -14.08
C LEU A 88 15.52 -4.37 -14.90
N GLY A 89 15.65 -3.24 -14.20
CA GLY A 89 15.80 -1.93 -14.84
C GLY A 89 14.57 -1.57 -15.70
N SER A 90 14.78 -1.40 -17.01
CA SER A 90 13.71 -1.04 -17.97
C SER A 90 12.96 -2.24 -18.55
N TYR A 91 13.34 -3.46 -18.18
CA TYR A 91 12.62 -4.68 -18.56
C TYR A 91 11.25 -4.71 -17.88
N LYS A 92 10.18 -4.76 -18.69
CA LYS A 92 8.78 -4.70 -18.22
C LYS A 92 8.24 -6.04 -17.72
N GLY A 93 9.03 -7.10 -17.74
CA GLY A 93 8.53 -8.45 -17.49
C GLY A 93 7.75 -9.04 -18.66
N PHE A 94 7.53 -10.36 -18.62
CA PHE A 94 6.72 -11.08 -19.60
C PHE A 94 5.26 -10.61 -19.60
N LEU A 95 4.70 -10.36 -18.41
CA LEU A 95 3.30 -9.93 -18.27
C LEU A 95 3.09 -8.44 -18.60
N LYS A 96 4.16 -7.65 -18.75
CA LYS A 96 4.10 -6.18 -18.92
C LYS A 96 3.22 -5.49 -17.86
N TRP A 97 3.13 -6.08 -16.67
CA TRP A 97 2.33 -5.56 -15.57
C TRP A 97 2.94 -4.26 -15.02
N SER A 98 2.08 -3.36 -14.55
CA SER A 98 2.47 -2.19 -13.77
C SER A 98 1.40 -1.86 -12.74
N THR A 99 1.83 -1.36 -11.57
CA THR A 99 0.91 -0.93 -10.50
C THR A 99 -0.07 0.14 -10.99
N GLU A 100 0.40 1.07 -11.83
CA GLU A 100 -0.47 2.10 -12.42
C GLU A 100 -1.52 1.48 -13.34
N GLY A 101 -1.14 0.50 -14.17
CA GLY A 101 -2.07 -0.17 -15.07
C GLY A 101 -3.14 -0.96 -14.33
N GLU A 102 -2.75 -1.70 -13.28
CA GLU A 102 -3.68 -2.42 -12.40
C GLU A 102 -4.61 -1.46 -11.67
N HIS A 103 -4.08 -0.38 -11.10
CA HIS A 103 -4.90 0.63 -10.42
C HIS A 103 -5.95 1.23 -11.37
N GLN A 104 -5.55 1.60 -12.59
CA GLN A 104 -6.48 2.15 -13.58
C GLN A 104 -7.56 1.14 -13.95
N GLN A 105 -7.22 -0.14 -14.13
CA GLN A 105 -8.18 -1.20 -14.39
C GLN A 105 -9.19 -1.35 -13.25
N ASP A 106 -8.71 -1.39 -12.00
CA ASP A 106 -9.56 -1.50 -10.81
C ASP A 106 -10.52 -0.31 -10.68
N VAL A 107 -10.02 0.91 -10.87
CA VAL A 107 -10.85 2.12 -10.83
C VAL A 107 -11.89 2.10 -11.92
N THR A 108 -11.53 1.74 -13.15
CA THR A 108 -12.47 1.66 -14.27
C THR A 108 -13.54 0.59 -14.03
N GLN A 109 -13.14 -0.58 -13.54
CA GLN A 109 -14.06 -1.67 -13.22
C GLN A 109 -15.04 -1.27 -12.12
N LEU A 110 -14.55 -0.71 -11.02
CA LEU A 110 -15.40 -0.24 -9.92
C LEU A 110 -16.33 0.89 -10.37
N ARG A 111 -15.82 1.87 -11.13
CA ARG A 111 -16.63 2.95 -11.70
C ARG A 111 -17.76 2.42 -12.57
N ALA A 112 -17.48 1.43 -13.42
CA ALA A 112 -18.51 0.81 -14.26
C ALA A 112 -19.60 0.11 -13.43
N GLN A 113 -19.21 -0.56 -12.34
CA GLN A 113 -20.17 -1.23 -11.44
C GLN A 113 -21.07 -0.23 -10.70
N VAL A 114 -20.54 0.91 -10.26
CA VAL A 114 -21.31 1.91 -9.49
C VAL A 114 -21.99 2.95 -10.37
N ALA A 115 -21.63 3.07 -11.65
CA ALA A 115 -22.17 4.09 -12.56
C ALA A 115 -23.70 4.10 -12.65
N PRO A 116 -24.43 2.96 -12.73
CA PRO A 116 -25.89 2.98 -12.77
C PRO A 116 -26.51 3.54 -11.48
N LEU A 117 -25.92 3.23 -10.33
CA LEU A 117 -26.37 3.72 -9.03
C LEU A 117 -26.19 5.23 -8.94
N TYR A 118 -25.00 5.74 -9.28
CA TYR A 118 -24.73 7.18 -9.27
C TYR A 118 -25.52 7.94 -10.33
N ALA A 119 -25.78 7.34 -11.50
CA ALA A 119 -26.63 7.94 -12.52
C ALA A 119 -28.09 8.09 -12.04
N ALA A 120 -28.61 7.07 -11.33
CA ALA A 120 -29.94 7.15 -10.74
C ALA A 120 -30.03 8.25 -9.66
N PHE A 121 -28.98 8.43 -8.85
CA PHE A 121 -28.93 9.51 -7.86
C PHE A 121 -28.77 10.89 -8.50
N ALA A 122 -27.94 11.02 -9.55
CA ALA A 122 -27.71 12.28 -10.25
C ALA A 122 -28.94 12.81 -11.01
N ALA A 123 -29.86 11.92 -11.39
CA ALA A 123 -31.12 12.31 -12.04
C ALA A 123 -32.17 12.88 -11.08
N GLN A 124 -31.97 12.75 -9.77
CA GLN A 124 -32.89 13.25 -8.74
C GLN A 124 -32.44 14.63 -8.24
N ASN A 125 -33.40 15.45 -7.80
CA ASN A 125 -33.07 16.63 -7.01
C ASN A 125 -32.61 16.21 -5.60
N VAL A 126 -31.95 17.10 -4.88
CA VAL A 126 -31.36 16.81 -3.57
C VAL A 126 -32.44 16.54 -2.52
N GLU A 127 -33.60 17.19 -2.62
CA GLU A 127 -34.72 17.02 -1.71
C GLU A 127 -35.30 15.61 -1.77
N ASP A 128 -35.40 15.02 -2.96
CA ASP A 128 -35.83 13.65 -3.15
C ASP A 128 -34.73 12.66 -2.81
N LEU A 129 -33.47 12.99 -3.16
CA LEU A 129 -32.31 12.17 -2.80
C LEU A 129 -32.15 12.04 -1.28
N SER A 130 -32.45 13.10 -0.51
CA SER A 130 -32.43 13.09 0.96
C SER A 130 -33.46 12.16 1.60
N LYS A 131 -34.44 11.66 0.83
CA LYS A 131 -35.46 10.72 1.29
C LYS A 131 -35.14 9.28 0.85
N ASP A 132 -34.24 9.06 -0.11
CA ASP A 132 -33.80 7.72 -0.52
C ASP A 132 -32.83 7.15 0.53
N LYS A 133 -33.27 6.10 1.24
CA LYS A 133 -32.47 5.40 2.25
C LYS A 133 -31.13 4.87 1.72
N ARG A 134 -31.06 4.48 0.44
CA ARG A 134 -29.82 4.01 -0.19
C ARG A 134 -28.86 5.18 -0.40
N ALA A 135 -29.37 6.33 -0.82
CA ALA A 135 -28.57 7.53 -0.99
C ALA A 135 -28.05 8.04 0.36
N LEU A 136 -28.89 8.05 1.40
CA LEU A 136 -28.47 8.38 2.77
C LEU A 136 -27.38 7.44 3.28
N ALA A 137 -27.49 6.13 3.06
CA ALA A 137 -26.45 5.18 3.48
C ALA A 137 -25.11 5.37 2.73
N VAL A 138 -25.15 5.81 1.47
CA VAL A 138 -23.92 6.20 0.75
C VAL A 138 -23.38 7.53 1.26
N GLY A 139 -24.26 8.51 1.45
CA GLY A 139 -23.93 9.84 1.99
C GLY A 139 -23.31 9.77 3.38
N GLU A 140 -23.82 8.92 4.27
CA GLU A 140 -23.28 8.68 5.60
C GLU A 140 -21.84 8.17 5.54
N ARG A 141 -21.54 7.19 4.68
CA ARG A 141 -20.17 6.69 4.47
C ARG A 141 -19.25 7.78 3.94
N LEU A 142 -19.72 8.58 2.98
CA LEU A 142 -18.97 9.72 2.45
C LEU A 142 -18.72 10.78 3.53
N PHE A 143 -19.71 11.05 4.38
CA PHE A 143 -19.62 11.99 5.49
C PHE A 143 -18.60 11.51 6.53
N MET A 144 -18.64 10.23 6.90
CA MET A 144 -17.69 9.66 7.86
C MET A 144 -16.25 9.73 7.35
N ASN A 145 -16.01 9.47 6.06
CA ASN A 145 -14.66 9.51 5.48
C ASN A 145 -14.13 10.94 5.29
N ASN A 146 -14.98 11.88 4.87
CA ASN A 146 -14.52 13.19 4.37
C ASN A 146 -14.92 14.39 5.25
N CYS A 147 -15.92 14.26 6.12
CA CYS A 147 -16.51 15.40 6.82
C CYS A 147 -16.47 15.28 8.34
N SER A 148 -16.53 14.05 8.88
CA SER A 148 -16.67 13.79 10.31
C SER A 148 -15.50 14.31 11.15
N GLN A 149 -14.30 14.39 10.57
CA GLN A 149 -13.11 14.87 11.27
C GLN A 149 -13.27 16.33 11.76
N CYS A 150 -14.05 17.14 11.03
CA CYS A 150 -14.34 18.53 11.39
C CYS A 150 -15.73 18.69 12.01
N HIS A 151 -16.73 18.02 11.44
CA HIS A 151 -18.13 18.18 11.82
C HIS A 151 -18.63 17.18 12.87
N GLY A 152 -17.76 16.34 13.42
CA GLY A 152 -18.12 15.28 14.36
C GLY A 152 -18.72 14.06 13.66
N SER A 153 -18.67 12.89 14.31
CA SER A 153 -19.25 11.65 13.80
C SER A 153 -20.78 11.69 13.71
N ASP A 154 -21.42 12.52 14.53
CA ASP A 154 -22.87 12.76 14.55
C ASP A 154 -23.29 14.00 13.75
N GLY A 155 -22.35 14.70 13.11
CA GLY A 155 -22.60 15.99 12.45
C GLY A 155 -22.85 17.14 13.42
N GLY A 156 -22.61 16.96 14.72
CA GLY A 156 -22.87 17.94 15.78
C GLY A 156 -21.88 19.10 15.84
N GLY A 157 -20.80 19.05 15.06
CA GLY A 157 -19.77 20.09 15.00
C GLY A 157 -18.84 20.11 16.22
N SER A 158 -18.00 21.13 16.28
CA SER A 158 -17.10 21.39 17.41
C SER A 158 -16.72 22.86 17.46
N LYS A 159 -15.86 23.29 18.40
CA LYS A 159 -15.45 24.70 18.46
C LYS A 159 -14.74 25.08 17.15
N GLY A 160 -15.32 26.04 16.42
CA GLY A 160 -14.83 26.49 15.11
C GLY A 160 -15.43 25.74 13.91
N PHE A 161 -16.20 24.68 14.14
CA PHE A 161 -16.81 23.86 13.08
C PHE A 161 -18.33 23.73 13.23
N PRO A 162 -19.10 23.92 12.16
CA PRO A 162 -20.55 23.89 12.25
C PRO A 162 -21.21 22.60 12.69
N ASN A 163 -22.25 22.76 13.50
CA ASN A 163 -23.26 21.74 13.76
C ASN A 163 -24.22 21.67 12.56
N LEU A 164 -24.14 20.59 11.80
CA LEU A 164 -24.93 20.37 10.59
C LEU A 164 -26.32 19.81 10.88
N THR A 165 -26.58 19.30 12.09
CA THR A 165 -27.86 18.69 12.47
C THR A 165 -28.88 19.68 13.01
N ASN A 166 -28.45 20.82 13.55
CA ASN A 166 -29.34 21.80 14.15
C ASN A 166 -30.13 22.58 13.07
N PRO A 167 -31.46 22.40 12.92
CA PRO A 167 -32.27 23.05 11.90
C PRO A 167 -32.30 24.58 12.03
N ASN A 168 -32.08 25.12 13.24
CA ASN A 168 -32.30 26.52 13.60
C ASN A 168 -31.00 27.33 13.77
N ALA A 169 -29.86 26.81 13.31
CA ALA A 169 -28.58 27.48 13.42
C ALA A 169 -28.49 28.71 12.48
N ALA A 170 -28.85 29.89 13.01
CA ALA A 170 -28.88 31.16 12.26
C ALA A 170 -27.54 31.56 11.58
N TRP A 171 -26.42 31.06 12.10
CA TRP A 171 -25.08 31.38 11.62
C TRP A 171 -24.65 30.57 10.38
N LEU A 172 -25.36 29.49 10.04
CA LEU A 172 -25.13 28.69 8.84
C LEU A 172 -25.68 29.35 7.56
N GLY A 173 -26.39 30.48 7.68
CA GLY A 173 -27.01 31.18 6.56
C GLY A 173 -28.20 30.43 5.98
N GLU A 174 -28.39 30.54 4.66
CA GLU A 174 -29.43 29.84 3.93
C GLU A 174 -29.22 28.30 3.98
N ARG A 175 -30.29 27.50 3.91
CA ARG A 175 -30.19 26.02 3.93
C ARG A 175 -30.91 25.35 2.78
N SER A 176 -31.15 26.08 1.70
CA SER A 176 -31.64 25.48 0.45
C SER A 176 -30.66 24.40 -0.02
N ALA A 177 -31.19 23.37 -0.69
CA ALA A 177 -30.33 22.32 -1.25
C ALA A 177 -29.24 22.90 -2.16
N ALA A 178 -29.59 23.89 -2.97
CA ALA A 178 -28.66 24.61 -3.84
C ALA A 178 -27.51 25.25 -3.03
N HIS A 179 -27.83 25.92 -1.91
CA HIS A 179 -26.84 26.54 -1.05
C HIS A 179 -25.92 25.50 -0.37
N ILE A 180 -26.45 24.34 0.03
CA ILE A 180 -25.65 23.23 0.59
C ILE A 180 -24.71 22.65 -0.48
N VAL A 181 -25.23 22.33 -1.68
CA VAL A 181 -24.43 21.82 -2.80
C VAL A 181 -23.31 22.79 -3.16
N GLN A 182 -23.61 24.09 -3.24
CA GLN A 182 -22.60 25.12 -3.49
C GLN A 182 -21.51 25.13 -2.41
N THR A 183 -21.90 24.98 -1.13
CA THR A 183 -20.97 24.92 0.00
C THR A 183 -20.02 23.74 -0.09
N VAL A 184 -20.54 22.56 -0.40
CA VAL A 184 -19.75 21.32 -0.49
C VAL A 184 -18.85 21.34 -1.73
N THR A 185 -19.35 21.87 -2.86
CA THR A 185 -18.63 21.85 -4.14
C THR A 185 -17.51 22.90 -4.19
N ASN A 186 -17.79 24.12 -3.71
CA ASN A 186 -16.88 25.26 -3.88
C ASN A 186 -16.17 25.67 -2.57
N GLY A 187 -16.57 25.10 -1.43
CA GLY A 187 -16.11 25.56 -0.12
C GLY A 187 -16.67 26.92 0.28
N ARG A 188 -16.31 27.37 1.49
CA ARG A 188 -16.63 28.70 2.02
C ARG A 188 -15.49 29.26 2.85
N THR A 189 -15.34 30.57 2.81
CA THR A 189 -14.44 31.31 3.68
C THR A 189 -15.24 32.34 4.47
N GLY A 190 -15.41 32.09 5.77
CA GLY A 190 -16.02 33.07 6.67
C GLY A 190 -15.00 34.14 7.05
N LEU A 191 -15.22 35.38 6.61
CA LEU A 191 -14.42 36.53 7.03
C LEU A 191 -15.27 37.38 7.97
N MET A 192 -14.99 37.33 9.28
CA MET A 192 -15.52 38.32 10.21
C MET A 192 -14.52 39.47 10.31
N PRO A 193 -14.85 40.68 9.83
CA PRO A 193 -13.96 41.82 9.95
C PRO A 193 -13.67 42.12 11.43
N PRO A 194 -12.43 42.48 11.79
CA PRO A 194 -12.14 42.91 13.15
C PRO A 194 -12.97 44.14 13.49
N MET A 195 -13.73 44.09 14.58
CA MET A 195 -14.54 45.23 15.06
C MET A 195 -13.77 46.15 16.03
N GLY A 196 -12.44 46.02 16.10
CA GLY A 196 -11.57 46.89 16.91
C GLY A 196 -11.12 48.14 16.14
N ALA A 197 -10.85 49.24 16.86
CA ALA A 197 -10.32 50.46 16.26
C ALA A 197 -8.95 50.19 15.61
N ALA A 198 -8.76 50.71 14.39
CA ALA A 198 -7.53 50.62 13.60
C ALA A 198 -6.35 51.34 14.28
#